data_AF-A0A7W6PGI6-F1
#
_entry.id   AF-A0A7W6PGI6-F1
#
_cell.length_a   1.000
_cell.length_b   1.000
_cell.length_c   1.000
_cell.angle_alpha   90.00
_cell.angle_beta   90.00
_cell.angle_gamma   90.00
#
_symmetry.space_group_name_H-M   'P 1'
#
loop_
_entity.id
_entity.type
_entity.pdbx_description
1 polymer ?
#
loop_
_entity_poly.entity_id
_entity_poly.type
_entity_poly.pdbx_seq_one_letter_code
_entity_poly.pdbx_strand_id
1 'polypeptide(L)' 'MSEFTPPPWKRPNPKGRSASTPLTDAQKRAARQRAEAAGRPYPNLVDNMWASRQPK' A
#
# COMPACT_ATOMS: atom_id res chain seq x y z
N MET A 1 -26.17 26.27 18.44
CA MET A 1 -24.75 26.51 18.14
C MET A 1 -24.45 25.81 16.83
N SER A 2 -23.99 26.53 15.81
CA SER A 2 -23.68 25.94 14.49
C SER A 2 -22.38 25.14 14.56
N GLU A 3 -22.43 23.84 14.31
CA GLU A 3 -21.22 23.01 14.22
C GLU A 3 -20.40 23.40 12.99
N PHE A 4 -19.14 23.76 13.20
CA PHE A 4 -18.19 24.01 12.13
C PHE A 4 -17.75 22.68 11.51
N THR A 5 -18.13 22.42 10.26
CA THR A 5 -17.62 21.28 9.48
C THR A 5 -16.33 21.69 8.76
N PRO A 6 -15.17 21.07 9.06
CA PRO A 6 -13.93 21.38 8.36
C PRO A 6 -14.02 20.97 6.88
N PRO A 7 -13.35 21.70 5.97
CA PRO A 7 -13.35 21.37 4.56
C PRO A 7 -12.72 19.99 4.31
N PRO A 8 -13.09 19.28 3.22
CA PRO A 8 -12.71 17.89 2.98
C PRO A 8 -11.21 17.58 3.17
N TRP A 9 -10.31 18.47 2.77
CA TRP A 9 -8.85 18.30 2.86
C TRP A 9 -8.28 18.50 4.27
N LYS A 10 -9.04 19.06 5.22
CA LYS A 10 -8.65 19.17 6.64
C LYS A 10 -9.21 18.01 7.48
N ARG A 11 -9.99 17.12 6.89
CA ARG A 11 -10.58 15.98 7.59
C ARG A 11 -9.52 14.90 7.82
N PRO A 12 -9.54 14.21 8.98
CA PRO A 12 -8.70 13.04 9.18
C PRO A 12 -9.08 11.93 8.19
N ASN A 13 -8.14 11.01 7.93
CA ASN A 13 -8.45 9.82 7.16
C ASN A 13 -9.61 9.06 7.85
N PRO A 14 -10.73 8.80 7.15
CA PRO A 14 -11.86 8.10 7.75
C PRO A 14 -11.50 6.65 8.13
N LYS A 15 -10.44 6.08 7.55
CA LYS A 15 -9.90 4.80 7.95
C LYS A 15 -8.69 5.00 8.86
N GLY A 16 -8.66 4.27 9.96
CA GLY A 16 -7.50 4.25 10.86
C GLY A 16 -6.23 3.76 10.16
N ARG A 17 -5.06 4.14 10.69
CA ARG A 17 -3.76 3.72 10.14
C ARG A 17 -3.62 2.19 10.08
N SER A 18 -4.28 1.47 11.00
CA SER A 18 -4.36 0.00 11.02
C SER A 18 -5.04 -0.62 9.79
N ALA A 19 -5.86 0.14 9.06
CA ALA A 19 -6.45 -0.33 7.81
C ALA A 19 -5.42 -0.42 6.66
N SER A 20 -4.26 0.23 6.80
CA SER A 20 -3.14 0.10 5.88
C SER A 20 -2.16 -0.93 6.41
N THR A 21 -2.05 -2.08 5.74
CA THR A 21 -1.05 -3.10 6.09
C THR A 21 0.15 -3.00 5.14
N PRO A 22 1.38 -2.83 5.65
CA PRO A 22 2.57 -2.93 4.82
C PRO A 22 2.79 -4.36 4.32
N LEU A 23 3.53 -4.51 3.22
CA LEU A 23 3.99 -5.83 2.76
C LEU A 23 4.91 -6.47 3.80
N THR A 24 4.76 -7.79 4.00
CA THR A 24 5.73 -8.57 4.77
C THR A 24 7.07 -8.63 4.03
N ASP A 25 8.16 -8.94 4.74
CA ASP A 25 9.46 -9.02 4.09
C ASP A 25 9.52 -10.17 3.07
N ALA A 26 8.78 -11.26 3.30
CA ALA A 26 8.59 -12.33 2.33
C ALA A 26 7.90 -11.82 1.05
N GLN A 27 6.82 -11.05 1.19
CA GLN A 27 6.12 -10.44 0.06
C GLN A 27 7.02 -9.46 -0.72
N LYS A 28 7.83 -8.64 -0.04
CA LYS A 28 8.80 -7.75 -0.70
C LYS A 28 9.85 -8.53 -1.50
N ARG A 29 10.35 -9.64 -0.95
CA ARG A 29 11.30 -10.51 -1.67
C ARG A 29 10.66 -11.15 -2.90
N ALA A 30 9.43 -11.63 -2.79
CA ALA A 30 8.68 -12.18 -3.92
C ALA A 30 8.43 -11.13 -5.01
N ALA A 31 8.06 -9.90 -4.63
CA ALA A 31 7.89 -8.79 -5.57
C ALA A 31 9.18 -8.49 -6.33
N ARG A 32 10.32 -8.43 -5.62
CA ARG A 32 11.62 -8.17 -6.22
C ARG A 32 12.02 -9.27 -7.21
N GLN A 33 11.90 -10.54 -6.82
CA GLN A 33 12.22 -11.67 -7.70
C GLN A 33 11.38 -11.66 -8.97
N ARG A 34 10.08 -11.35 -8.85
CA ARG A 34 9.18 -11.24 -10.00
C ARG A 34 9.57 -10.08 -10.92
N ALA A 35 9.93 -8.92 -10.36
CA ALA A 35 10.39 -7.78 -11.13
C ALA A 35 11.68 -8.10 -11.90
N GLU A 36 12.66 -8.72 -11.24
CA GLU A 36 13.93 -9.16 -11.84
C GLU A 36 13.69 -10.18 -12.97
N ALA A 37 12.86 -11.20 -12.74
CA ALA A 37 12.51 -12.19 -13.76
C ALA A 37 11.79 -11.57 -14.98
N ALA A 38 11.05 -10.49 -14.78
CA ALA A 38 10.37 -9.75 -15.84
C ALA A 38 11.22 -8.61 -16.45
N GLY A 39 12.45 -8.40 -15.97
CA GLY A 39 13.32 -7.29 -16.40
C GLY A 39 12.80 -5.90 -16.05
N ARG A 40 11.93 -5.78 -15.04
CA ARG A 40 11.32 -4.52 -14.60
C ARG A 40 12.13 -3.89 -13.45
N PRO A 41 12.28 -2.56 -13.41
CA PRO A 41 12.91 -1.91 -12.26
C PRO A 41 12.09 -2.15 -10.98
N TYR A 42 12.79 -2.28 -9.86
CA TYR A 42 12.20 -2.40 -8.52
C TYR A 42 12.69 -1.21 -7.65
N PRO A 43 11.84 -0.61 -6.79
CA PRO A 43 10.44 -0.97 -6.50
C PRO A 43 9.45 -0.48 -7.57
N ASN A 44 8.39 -1.25 -7.82
CA ASN A 44 7.32 -0.88 -8.75
C ASN A 44 5.92 -1.27 -8.24
N LEU A 45 4.88 -0.61 -8.75
CA LEU A 45 3.50 -0.82 -8.31
C LEU A 45 2.97 -2.21 -8.70
N VAL A 46 3.26 -2.68 -9.91
CA VAL A 46 2.67 -3.91 -10.46
C VAL A 46 3.05 -5.12 -9.60
N ASP A 47 4.32 -5.27 -9.31
CA ASP A 47 4.84 -6.42 -8.56
C ASP A 47 4.53 -6.29 -7.06
N ASN A 48 4.50 -5.06 -6.51
CA ASN A 48 4.05 -4.83 -5.13
C ASN A 48 2.56 -5.12 -4.95
N MET A 49 1.71 -4.80 -5.93
CA MET A 49 0.28 -5.11 -5.91
C MET A 49 0.00 -6.60 -6.12
N TRP A 50 0.86 -7.28 -6.89
CA TRP A 50 0.79 -8.75 -6.97
C TRP A 50 1.21 -9.38 -5.63
N ALA A 51 2.27 -8.88 -5.00
CA ALA A 51 2.77 -9.38 -3.73
C ALA A 51 1.80 -9.16 -2.57
N SER A 52 1.04 -8.05 -2.55
CA SER A 52 0.03 -7.78 -1.51
C SER A 52 -1.12 -8.78 -1.49
N ARG A 53 -1.33 -9.52 -2.59
CA ARG A 53 -2.34 -10.57 -2.73
C ARG A 53 -1.83 -11.95 -2.34
N GLN A 54 -0.53 -12.10 -2.09
CA GLN A 54 0.05 -13.36 -1.65
C GLN A 54 -0.21 -13.56 -0.15
N PRO A 55 -0.23 -14.82 0.33
CA PRO A 55 -0.23 -15.09 1.76
C PRO A 55 0.86 -14.28 2.48
N LYS A 56 0.54 -13.77 3.67
CA LYS A 56 1.45 -12.94 4.47
C LYS A 56 2.59 -13.76 5.03
#